data_AF-A0A2J6P2K4-F1
#
_entry.id   AF-A0A2J6P2K4-F1
#
_cell.length_a   1.000
_cell.length_b   1.000
_cell.length_c   1.000
_cell.angle_alpha   90.00
_cell.angle_beta   90.00
_cell.angle_gamma   90.00
#
_symmetry.space_group_name_H-M   'P 1'
#
loop_
_entity.id
_entity.type
_entity.pdbx_description
1 polymer ?
#
loop_
_entity_poly.entity_id
_entity_poly.type
_entity_poly.pdbx_seq_one_letter_code
_entity_poly.pdbx_strand_id
1 'polypeptide(L)'
;MTDKELIEKVENRRKEQGLTIREMGFKLGHTGSYYIKLRDGYRRITDNARNKLKEFLNGQRDDIKAPKYENENMNKAYKSGYNKAIKDLREFLDTKKTEC
;
A
#
# COMPACT_ATOMS: atom_id res chain seq x y z
N MET A 1 2.93 -25.48 8.46
CA MET A 1 3.34 -24.36 7.59
C MET A 1 3.76 -23.21 8.48
N THR A 2 5.00 -22.77 8.35
CA THR A 2 5.53 -21.62 9.10
C THR A 2 5.03 -20.30 8.49
N ASP A 3 5.12 -19.19 9.23
CA ASP A 3 4.77 -17.86 8.71
C ASP A 3 5.64 -17.46 7.51
N LYS A 4 6.91 -17.91 7.49
CA LYS A 4 7.84 -17.69 6.39
C LYS A 4 7.42 -18.45 5.13
N GLU A 5 7.08 -19.73 5.27
CA GLU A 5 6.55 -20.53 4.16
C GLU A 5 5.23 -19.99 3.63
N LEU A 6 4.37 -19.50 4.53
CA LEU A 6 3.08 -18.91 4.16
C LEU A 6 3.27 -17.66 3.30
N ILE A 7 4.11 -16.72 3.74
CA ILE A 7 4.31 -15.46 3.02
C ILE A 7 5.03 -15.68 1.68
N GLU A 8 5.92 -16.67 1.60
CA GLU A 8 6.58 -17.07 0.35
C GLU A 8 5.58 -17.62 -0.67
N LYS A 9 4.68 -18.51 -0.26
CA LYS A 9 3.60 -19.01 -1.14
C LYS A 9 2.70 -17.88 -1.63
N VAL A 10 2.36 -16.94 -0.74
CA VAL A 10 1.55 -15.77 -1.09
C VAL A 10 2.26 -14.90 -2.11
N GLU A 11 3.56 -14.65 -1.93
CA GLU A 11 4.36 -13.84 -2.83
C GLU A 11 4.52 -14.50 -4.21
N ASN A 12 4.67 -15.82 -4.27
CA ASN A 12 4.70 -16.56 -5.53
C ASN A 12 3.37 -16.45 -6.27
N ARG A 13 2.24 -16.72 -5.60
CA ARG A 13 0.91 -16.55 -6.19
C ARG A 13 0.65 -15.11 -6.65
N ARG A 14 1.09 -14.11 -5.87
CA ARG A 14 0.98 -12.69 -6.25
C ARG A 14 1.70 -12.43 -7.58
N LYS A 15 2.91 -12.96 -7.74
CA LYS A 15 3.71 -12.83 -8.98
C LYS A 15 3.04 -13.57 -10.15
N GLU A 16 2.56 -14.78 -9.94
CA GLU A 16 1.83 -15.57 -10.95
C GLU A 16 0.59 -14.84 -11.46
N GLN A 17 -0.16 -14.19 -10.57
CA GLN A 17 -1.32 -13.38 -10.92
C GLN A 17 -0.97 -11.97 -11.46
N GLY A 18 0.32 -11.61 -11.53
CA GLY A 18 0.76 -10.29 -12.00
C GLY A 18 0.33 -9.12 -11.11
N LEU A 19 -0.03 -9.36 -9.84
CA LEU A 19 -0.58 -8.33 -8.97
C LEU A 19 0.50 -7.38 -8.48
N THR A 20 0.24 -6.08 -8.53
CA THR A 20 1.08 -5.08 -7.87
C THR A 20 1.03 -5.20 -6.34
N ILE A 21 2.04 -4.65 -5.65
CA ILE A 21 2.06 -4.59 -4.17
C ILE A 21 0.81 -3.90 -3.61
N ARG A 22 0.30 -2.89 -4.33
CA ARG A 22 -0.88 -2.16 -3.91
C ARG A 22 -2.14 -3.01 -4.03
N GLU A 23 -2.32 -3.71 -5.15
CA GLU A 23 -3.44 -4.64 -5.35
C GLU A 23 -3.40 -5.76 -4.32
N MET A 24 -2.20 -6.26 -4.01
CA MET A 24 -2.02 -7.27 -2.96
C MET A 24 -2.44 -6.74 -1.59
N GLY A 25 -2.01 -5.53 -1.22
CA GLY A 25 -2.47 -4.88 0.00
C GLY A 25 -3.98 -4.79 0.05
N PHE A 26 -4.61 -4.32 -1.03
CA PHE A 26 -6.05 -4.17 -1.12
C PHE A 26 -6.80 -5.50 -0.98
N LYS A 27 -6.35 -6.56 -1.68
CA LYS A 27 -6.90 -7.92 -1.53
C LYS A 27 -6.83 -8.43 -0.10
N LEU A 28 -5.80 -8.06 0.66
CA LEU A 28 -5.67 -8.40 2.07
C LEU A 28 -6.36 -7.41 3.02
N GLY A 29 -7.06 -6.39 2.50
CA GLY A 29 -7.66 -5.34 3.33
C GLY A 29 -6.61 -4.56 4.16
N HIS A 30 -5.45 -4.29 3.56
CA HIS A 30 -4.33 -3.57 4.15
C HIS A 30 -3.70 -2.60 3.13
N THR A 31 -2.76 -1.76 3.57
CA THR A 31 -1.96 -0.97 2.62
C THR A 31 -0.90 -1.86 1.95
N GLY A 32 -0.47 -1.50 0.73
CA GLY A 32 0.66 -2.18 0.10
C GLY A 32 1.95 -2.11 0.94
N SER A 33 2.16 -1.01 1.66
CA SER A 33 3.28 -0.86 2.61
C SER A 33 3.18 -1.82 3.80
N TYR A 34 1.97 -2.12 4.28
CA TYR A 34 1.77 -3.13 5.32
C TYR A 34 2.15 -4.51 4.80
N TYR A 35 1.74 -4.85 3.57
CA TYR A 35 2.14 -6.11 2.94
C TYR A 35 3.66 -6.25 2.80
N ILE A 36 4.37 -5.21 2.36
CA ILE A 36 5.85 -5.20 2.30
C ILE A 36 6.44 -5.55 3.67
N LYS A 37 5.95 -4.93 4.75
CA LYS A 37 6.46 -5.18 6.11
C LYS A 37 6.22 -6.62 6.58
N LEU A 38 5.11 -7.25 6.18
CA LEU A 38 4.87 -8.67 6.47
C LEU A 38 5.83 -9.57 5.66
N ARG A 39 5.97 -9.28 4.36
CA ARG A 39 6.83 -10.03 3.43
C ARG A 39 8.29 -10.03 3.88
N ASP A 40 8.78 -8.88 4.30
CA ASP A 40 10.18 -8.69 4.68
C ASP A 40 10.45 -9.09 6.15
N GLY A 41 9.42 -9.55 6.88
CA GLY A 41 9.55 -9.98 8.28
C GLY A 41 9.67 -8.84 9.30
N TYR A 42 9.60 -7.57 8.89
CA TYR A 42 9.58 -6.41 9.79
C TYR A 42 8.34 -6.35 10.68
N ARG A 43 7.30 -7.12 10.36
CA ARG A 43 6.06 -7.18 11.14
C ARG A 43 5.60 -8.62 11.31
N ARG A 44 5.26 -8.97 12.56
CA ARG A 44 4.67 -10.26 12.92
C ARG A 44 3.34 -10.46 12.18
N ILE A 45 3.11 -11.68 11.70
CA ILE A 45 1.82 -12.11 11.16
C ILE A 45 0.86 -12.39 12.34
N THR A 46 -0.19 -11.58 12.47
CA THR A 46 -1.28 -11.83 13.42
C THR A 46 -2.21 -12.91 12.90
N ASP A 47 -3.04 -13.52 13.76
CA ASP A 47 -3.96 -14.57 13.31
C ASP A 47 -4.95 -14.08 12.25
N ASN A 48 -5.44 -12.84 12.37
CA ASN A 48 -6.26 -12.21 11.34
C ASN A 48 -5.50 -12.09 10.00
N ALA A 49 -4.27 -11.58 10.02
CA ALA A 49 -3.45 -11.50 8.80
C ALA A 49 -3.18 -12.90 8.21
N ARG A 50 -2.94 -13.90 9.06
CA ARG A 50 -2.74 -15.29 8.64
C ARG A 50 -3.96 -15.86 7.93
N ASN A 51 -5.16 -15.66 8.46
CA ASN A 51 -6.41 -16.11 7.82
C ASN A 51 -6.59 -15.46 6.45
N LYS A 52 -6.39 -14.15 6.38
CA LYS A 52 -6.43 -13.38 5.14
C LYS A 52 -5.45 -13.83 4.06
N LEU A 53 -4.24 -14.24 4.46
CA LEU A 53 -3.23 -14.79 3.56
C LEU A 53 -3.64 -16.17 3.05
N LYS A 54 -4.21 -17.02 3.92
CA LYS A 54 -4.75 -18.33 3.53
C LYS A 54 -5.95 -18.21 2.60
N GLU A 55 -6.88 -17.29 2.88
CA GLU A 55 -8.01 -16.97 2.00
C GLU A 55 -7.54 -16.58 0.61
N PHE A 56 -6.52 -15.73 0.52
CA PHE A 56 -5.89 -15.38 -0.75
C PHE A 56 -5.29 -16.60 -1.45
N LEU A 57 -4.54 -17.46 -0.74
CA LEU A 57 -3.99 -18.70 -1.29
C LEU A 57 -5.05 -19.72 -1.74
N ASN A 58 -6.25 -19.65 -1.19
CA ASN A 58 -7.38 -20.50 -1.55
C ASN A 58 -8.25 -19.88 -2.65
N GLY A 59 -7.91 -18.69 -3.16
CA GLY A 59 -8.68 -17.99 -4.19
C GLY A 59 -9.95 -17.31 -3.71
N GLN A 60 -10.21 -17.31 -2.41
CA GLN A 60 -11.39 -16.67 -1.80
C GLN A 60 -11.37 -15.13 -1.89
N ARG A 61 -10.31 -14.56 -2.48
CA ARG A 61 -10.10 -13.11 -2.64
C ARG A 61 -9.75 -12.72 -4.06
N ASP A 62 -9.94 -13.61 -5.03
CA ASP A 62 -9.60 -13.35 -6.43
C ASP A 62 -10.53 -12.29 -7.06
N ASP A 63 -11.79 -12.27 -6.63
CA ASP A 63 -12.84 -11.33 -7.01
C ASP A 63 -12.62 -9.91 -6.46
N ILE A 64 -11.90 -9.77 -5.34
CA ILE A 64 -11.56 -8.46 -4.75
C ILE A 64 -10.63 -7.69 -5.69
N LYS A 65 -11.13 -6.67 -6.37
CA LYS A 65 -10.33 -5.78 -7.22
C LYS A 65 -10.07 -4.47 -6.51
N ALA A 66 -8.80 -4.06 -6.49
CA ALA A 66 -8.48 -2.70 -6.09
C ALA A 66 -9.20 -1.73 -7.05
N PRO A 67 -9.82 -0.65 -6.55
CA PRO A 67 -10.34 0.37 -7.43
C PRO A 67 -9.20 0.84 -8.32
N LYS A 68 -9.41 0.78 -9.64
CA LYS A 68 -8.55 1.49 -10.57
C LYS A 68 -8.59 2.93 -10.08
N TYR A 69 -7.43 3.50 -9.72
CA TYR A 69 -7.47 4.92 -9.37
C TYR A 69 -7.99 5.59 -10.64
N GLU A 70 -9.13 6.26 -10.53
CA GLU A 70 -9.57 7.16 -11.58
C GLU A 70 -8.44 8.17 -11.75
N ASN A 71 -7.65 7.92 -12.79
CA ASN A 71 -6.54 8.71 -13.29
C ASN A 71 -5.31 8.85 -12.38
N GLU A 72 -4.18 8.34 -12.88
CA GLU A 72 -2.84 8.87 -12.55
C GLU A 72 -2.80 10.41 -12.60
N ASN A 73 -3.63 11.04 -13.46
CA ASN A 73 -3.79 12.48 -13.51
C ASN A 73 -4.37 13.09 -12.23
N MET A 74 -5.30 12.43 -11.53
CA MET A 74 -5.84 12.92 -10.26
C MET A 74 -4.82 12.79 -9.14
N ASN A 75 -4.03 11.71 -9.14
CA ASN A 75 -2.93 11.53 -8.20
C ASN A 75 -1.80 12.55 -8.45
N LYS A 76 -1.52 12.86 -9.72
CA LYS A 76 -0.59 13.92 -10.14
C LYS A 76 -1.11 15.31 -9.76
N ALA A 77 -2.40 15.59 -9.98
CA ALA A 77 -3.04 16.85 -9.61
C ALA A 77 -3.06 17.06 -8.09
N TYR A 78 -3.43 16.03 -7.33
CA TYR A 78 -3.38 16.03 -5.87
C TYR A 78 -1.95 16.28 -5.36
N LYS A 79 -0.96 15.53 -5.89
CA LYS A 79 0.44 15.71 -5.51
C LYS A 79 0.98 17.09 -5.89
N SER A 80 0.57 17.63 -7.04
CA SER A 80 0.90 18.99 -7.47
C SER A 80 0.30 20.04 -6.53
N GLY A 81 -0.99 19.95 -6.21
CA GLY A 81 -1.67 20.86 -5.29
C GLY A 81 -1.07 20.81 -3.87
N TYR A 82 -0.79 19.61 -3.37
CA TYR A 82 -0.13 19.40 -2.08
C TYR A 82 1.26 20.05 -2.02
N ASN A 83 2.09 19.83 -3.05
CA ASN A 83 3.42 20.43 -3.12
C ASN A 83 3.37 21.96 -3.22
N LYS A 84 2.39 22.50 -3.96
CA LYS A 84 2.16 23.94 -4.04
C LYS A 84 1.77 24.53 -2.68
N ALA A 85 0.82 23.91 -1.97
CA ALA A 85 0.43 24.35 -0.64
C ALA A 85 1.60 24.35 0.36
N ILE A 86 2.48 23.35 0.31
CA ILE A 86 3.71 23.33 1.14
C ILE A 86 4.64 24.49 0.78
N LYS A 87 4.81 24.78 -0.52
CA LYS A 87 5.65 25.87 -0.98
C LYS A 87 5.09 27.22 -0.50
N ASP A 88 3.80 27.45 -0.69
CA ASP A 88 3.12 28.69 -0.29
C ASP A 88 3.21 28.89 1.25
N LEU A 89 3.07 27.82 2.04
CA LEU A 89 3.25 27.86 3.49
C LEU A 89 4.69 28.20 3.90
N ARG A 90 5.70 27.67 3.20
CA ARG A 90 7.11 28.01 3.45
C ARG A 90 7.40 29.47 3.13
N GLU A 91 6.94 29.94 1.96
CA GLU A 91 7.10 31.34 1.55
C GLU A 91 6.40 32.29 2.52
N PHE A 92 5.21 31.94 3.01
CA PHE A 92 4.51 32.69 4.05
C PHE A 92 5.29 32.75 5.37
N LEU A 93 5.84 31.62 5.84
CA LEU A 93 6.65 31.58 7.06
C LEU A 93 7.95 32.36 6.91
N ASP A 94 8.58 32.30 5.73
CA ASP A 94 9.83 33.00 5.47
C ASP A 94 9.61 34.50 5.37
N THR A 95 8.56 34.97 4.67
CA THR A 95 8.18 36.39 4.62
C THR A 95 7.79 36.94 6.00
N LYS A 96 7.11 36.14 6.84
CA LYS A 96 6.82 36.53 8.23
C LYS A 96 8.06 36.66 9.11
N LYS A 97 9.16 35.97 8.80
CA LYS A 97 10.43 36.10 9.53
C LYS A 97 11.23 37.33 9.11
N THR A 98 11.09 37.79 7.87
CA THR A 98 11.79 38.97 7.35
C THR A 98 11.12 40.30 7.73
N GLU A 99 9.88 40.27 8.21
CA GLU A 99 9.12 41.44 8.69
C GLU A 99 9.38 41.79 10.18
N CYS A 100 10.38 41.17 10.84
CA CYS A 100 10.83 41.48 12.21
C CYS A 100 12.19 42.17 12.23
#